data_AF-A0A957BWY6-F1
#
_entry.id   AF-A0A957BWY6-F1
#
_cell.length_a   1.000
_cell.length_b   1.000
_cell.length_c   1.000
_cell.angle_alpha   90.00
_cell.angle_beta   90.00
_cell.angle_gamma   90.00
#
_symmetry.space_group_name_H-M   'P 1'
#
loop_
_entity.id
_entity.type
_entity.pdbx_description
1 polymer ?
#
loop_
_entity_poly.entity_id
_entity_poly.type
_entity_poly.pdbx_seq_one_letter_code
_entity_poly.pdbx_strand_id
1 'polypeptide(L)'
;MRLREALDVKTGAVIAFVGAGGKTTALARLARECAADGLRVLATTTTRIAGEELTLFDRAETLGAVGEVAPCERGQALFVYDRSEGAKALGIAPDRLAGLMAMLRPDVTLIEADGARRLPLKLP
;
A
#
# COMPACT_ATOMS: atom_id res chain seq x y z
N MET A 1 20.56 -4.99 -6.76
CA MET A 1 19.46 -5.96 -6.90
C MET A 1 18.14 -5.25 -6.63
N ARG A 2 17.18 -5.31 -7.55
CA ARG A 2 15.82 -4.76 -7.35
C ARG A 2 14.97 -5.74 -6.54
N LEU A 3 14.15 -5.25 -5.60
CA LEU A 3 13.20 -6.07 -4.86
C LEU A 3 12.18 -6.72 -5.78
N ARG A 4 11.74 -6.00 -6.84
CA ARG A 4 10.82 -6.55 -7.84
C ARG A 4 11.33 -7.84 -8.48
N GLU A 5 12.62 -7.90 -8.81
CA GLU A 5 13.27 -9.08 -9.39
C GLU A 5 13.41 -10.19 -8.35
N ALA A 6 13.85 -9.83 -7.14
CA ALA A 6 14.04 -10.78 -6.04
C ALA A 6 12.74 -11.50 -5.65
N LEU A 7 11.61 -10.79 -5.72
CA LEU A 7 10.28 -11.27 -5.37
C LEU A 7 9.46 -11.73 -6.59
N ASP A 8 10.06 -11.75 -7.77
CA ASP A 8 9.44 -12.09 -9.06
C ASP A 8 8.08 -11.40 -9.32
N VAL A 9 7.98 -10.10 -9.03
CA VAL A 9 6.69 -9.38 -9.06
C VAL A 9 6.17 -9.21 -10.49
N LYS A 10 5.00 -9.77 -10.74
CA LYS A 10 4.25 -9.70 -12.00
C LYS A 10 3.07 -8.75 -11.92
N THR A 11 2.59 -8.32 -13.09
CA THR A 11 1.29 -7.62 -13.21
C THR A 11 0.17 -8.53 -12.69
N GLY A 12 -0.76 -7.95 -11.92
CA GLY A 12 -1.81 -8.65 -11.19
C GLY A 12 -1.41 -9.10 -9.78
N ALA A 13 -0.16 -8.89 -9.36
CA ALA A 13 0.29 -9.29 -8.03
C ALA A 13 -0.37 -8.49 -6.91
N VAL A 14 -0.73 -9.19 -5.84
CA VAL A 14 -1.11 -8.64 -4.54
C VAL A 14 -0.09 -9.12 -3.52
N ILE A 15 0.63 -8.20 -2.88
CA ILE A 15 1.75 -8.51 -1.99
C ILE A 15 1.50 -7.87 -0.63
N ALA A 16 1.54 -8.68 0.42
CA ALA A 16 1.43 -8.21 1.79
C ALA A 16 2.80 -8.25 2.50
N PHE A 17 3.18 -7.13 3.10
CA PHE A 17 4.36 -7.02 3.96
C PHE A 17 3.93 -7.20 5.41
N VAL A 18 4.51 -8.16 6.12
CA VAL A 18 4.22 -8.50 7.54
C VAL A 18 5.52 -8.57 8.36
N GLY A 19 5.43 -8.43 9.68
CA GLY A 19 6.59 -8.50 10.60
C GLY A 19 6.95 -7.18 11.31
N ALA A 20 8.04 -7.19 12.07
CA ALA A 20 8.32 -6.15 13.08
C ALA A 20 9.07 -4.91 12.58
N GLY A 21 9.71 -4.93 11.40
CA GLY A 21 10.56 -3.82 10.97
C GLY A 21 10.78 -3.76 9.46
N GLY A 22 11.02 -2.55 8.94
CA GLY A 22 11.36 -2.31 7.54
C GLY A 22 10.22 -2.48 6.53
N LYS A 23 8.99 -2.78 6.97
CA LYS A 23 7.83 -3.00 6.10
C LYS A 23 7.53 -1.79 5.22
N THR A 24 7.30 -0.63 5.83
CA THR A 24 6.99 0.61 5.12
C THR A 24 8.06 0.96 4.10
N THR A 25 9.33 0.84 4.49
CA THR A 25 10.48 1.12 3.63
C THR A 25 10.56 0.14 2.46
N ALA A 26 10.37 -1.16 2.71
CA ALA A 26 10.39 -2.18 1.66
C ALA A 26 9.20 -2.03 0.71
N LEU A 27 8.02 -1.71 1.25
CA LEU A 27 6.81 -1.43 0.49
C LEU A 27 7.01 -0.23 -0.43
N ALA A 28 7.44 0.91 0.11
CA ALA A 28 7.69 2.11 -0.68
C ALA A 28 8.77 1.91 -1.74
N ARG A 29 9.84 1.17 -1.40
CA ARG A 29 10.89 0.81 -2.36
C ARG A 29 10.34 -0.05 -3.50
N LEU A 30 9.58 -1.09 -3.20
CA LEU A 30 8.98 -1.94 -4.23
C LEU A 30 7.97 -1.17 -5.08
N ALA A 31 7.21 -0.26 -4.47
CA ALA A 31 6.26 0.60 -5.16
C ALA A 31 6.97 1.47 -6.21
N ARG A 32 8.05 2.14 -5.81
CA ARG A 32 8.90 2.93 -6.72
C ARG A 32 9.52 2.11 -7.83
N GLU A 33 10.02 0.91 -7.53
CA GLU A 33 10.60 0.03 -8.56
C GLU A 33 9.54 -0.40 -9.59
N CYS A 34 8.32 -0.73 -9.15
CA CYS A 34 7.23 -1.08 -10.06
C CYS A 34 6.74 0.12 -10.88
N ALA A 35 6.62 1.29 -10.25
CA ALA A 35 6.26 2.54 -10.93
C ALA A 35 7.32 2.94 -11.97
N ALA A 36 8.61 2.83 -11.66
CA ALA A 36 9.70 3.11 -12.61
C ALA A 36 9.64 2.22 -13.87
N ASP A 37 9.05 1.03 -13.76
CA ASP A 37 8.80 0.12 -14.89
C ASP A 37 7.44 0.38 -15.58
N GLY A 38 6.78 1.51 -15.31
CA GLY A 38 5.54 1.95 -15.98
C GLY A 38 4.25 1.30 -15.46
N LEU A 39 4.28 0.65 -14.29
CA LEU A 39 3.11 0.04 -13.68
C LEU A 39 2.31 1.06 -12.87
N ARG A 40 0.99 0.85 -12.78
CA ARG A 40 0.10 1.52 -11.83
C ARG A 40 0.16 0.78 -10.50
N VAL A 41 0.69 1.43 -9.47
CA VAL A 41 0.87 0.78 -8.17
C VAL A 41 -0.10 1.35 -7.16
N LEU A 42 -0.93 0.48 -6.59
CA LEU A 42 -1.72 0.79 -5.40
C LEU A 42 -0.95 0.32 -4.18
N ALA A 43 -0.63 1.23 -3.27
CA ALA A 43 -0.11 0.95 -1.94
C ALA A 43 -1.19 1.24 -0.89
N THR A 44 -1.24 0.47 0.18
CA THR A 44 -2.15 0.74 1.31
C THR A 44 -1.63 0.09 2.59
N THR A 45 -2.27 0.38 3.71
CA THR A 45 -2.10 -0.33 4.98
C THR A 45 -3.45 -0.81 5.48
N THR A 46 -3.48 -1.92 6.22
CA THR A 46 -4.70 -2.42 6.90
C THR A 46 -4.80 -1.94 8.36
N THR A 47 -3.76 -1.27 8.87
CA THR A 47 -3.71 -0.84 10.28
C THR A 47 -3.46 0.65 10.41
N ARG A 48 -2.21 1.06 10.64
CA ARG A 48 -1.80 2.45 10.83
C ARG A 48 -0.41 2.62 10.26
N ILE A 49 -0.19 3.73 9.60
CA ILE A 49 1.12 4.20 9.13
C ILE A 49 1.36 5.61 9.70
N ALA A 50 2.61 6.00 9.95
CA ALA A 50 2.88 7.39 10.31
C ALA A 50 2.57 8.30 9.12
N GLY A 51 1.94 9.45 9.37
CA GLY A 51 1.62 10.41 8.31
C GLY A 51 2.86 10.88 7.55
N GLU A 52 4.00 10.98 8.24
CA GLU A 52 5.31 11.32 7.68
C GLU A 52 5.77 10.31 6.62
N GLU A 53 5.46 9.02 6.81
CA GLU A 53 5.85 7.93 5.90
C GLU A 53 5.03 7.94 4.59
N LEU A 54 3.90 8.67 4.54
CA LEU A 54 3.14 8.85 3.30
C LEU A 54 3.96 9.60 2.23
N THR A 55 4.95 10.37 2.64
CA THR A 55 5.87 11.09 1.73
C THR A 55 6.81 10.17 0.95
N LEU A 56 6.86 8.88 1.29
CA LEU A 56 7.64 7.88 0.58
C LEU A 56 6.99 7.44 -0.75
N PHE A 57 5.75 7.89 -1.01
CA PHE A 57 4.96 7.59 -2.20
C PHE A 57 4.77 8.83 -3.06
N ASP A 58 4.56 8.65 -4.37
CA ASP A 58 4.40 9.77 -5.30
C ASP A 58 3.13 10.57 -4.99
N ARG A 59 2.09 9.87 -4.54
CA ARG A 59 0.82 10.46 -4.15
C ARG A 59 0.20 9.67 -3.00
N ALA A 60 -0.43 10.37 -2.07
CA ALA A 60 -1.18 9.75 -0.98
C ALA A 60 -2.58 10.37 -0.90
N GLU A 61 -3.63 9.54 -0.94
CA GLU A 61 -5.02 9.98 -0.93
C GLU A 61 -5.83 9.27 0.15
N THR A 62 -6.78 10.01 0.71
CA THR A 62 -7.77 9.46 1.64
C THR A 62 -8.95 8.92 0.84
N LEU A 63 -9.39 7.70 1.13
CA LEU A 63 -10.62 7.15 0.56
C LEU A 63 -11.85 7.91 1.11
N GLY A 64 -11.77 8.37 2.36
CA GLY A 64 -12.80 9.16 3.01
C GLY A 64 -14.20 8.51 2.97
N ALA A 65 -15.23 9.34 3.18
CA ALA A 65 -16.63 8.94 3.07
C ALA A 65 -17.19 9.05 1.64
N VAL A 66 -16.59 9.90 0.80
CA VAL A 66 -17.11 10.27 -0.53
C VAL A 66 -16.54 9.37 -1.65
N GLY A 67 -15.50 8.56 -1.37
CA GLY A 67 -15.08 7.46 -2.23
C GLY A 67 -14.38 7.85 -3.54
N GLU A 68 -14.18 9.14 -3.81
CA GLU A 68 -13.49 9.59 -5.00
C GLU A 68 -11.99 9.64 -4.76
N VAL A 69 -11.30 8.57 -5.15
CA VAL A 69 -9.84 8.55 -5.29
C VAL A 69 -9.52 8.72 -6.77
N ALA A 70 -8.67 9.69 -7.09
CA ALA A 70 -8.31 9.93 -8.49
C ALA A 70 -7.62 8.68 -9.08
N PRO A 71 -7.83 8.36 -10.37
CA PRO A 71 -7.17 7.22 -10.99
C PRO A 71 -5.64 7.27 -10.81
N CYS A 72 -5.03 6.09 -10.63
CA CYS A 72 -3.58 5.93 -10.64
C CYS A 72 -3.10 5.80 -12.09
N GLU A 73 -2.22 6.70 -12.52
CA GLU A 73 -1.67 6.67 -13.87
C GLU A 73 -0.49 5.71 -13.97
N ARG A 74 -0.14 5.31 -15.20
CA ARG A 74 1.03 4.46 -15.43
C ARG A 74 2.29 5.14 -14.92
N GLY A 75 3.08 4.38 -14.19
CA GLY A 75 4.34 4.84 -13.62
C GLY A 75 4.20 5.66 -12.35
N GLN A 76 3.06 5.56 -11.66
CA GLN A 76 2.82 6.19 -10.36
C GLN A 76 2.59 5.15 -9.27
N ALA A 77 3.08 5.46 -8.07
CA ALA A 77 2.72 4.79 -6.83
C ALA A 77 1.76 5.66 -6.00
N LEU A 78 0.51 5.21 -5.92
CA LEU A 78 -0.54 5.85 -5.13
C LEU A 78 -0.73 5.09 -3.81
N PHE A 79 -0.53 5.77 -2.68
CA PHE A 79 -0.90 5.26 -1.37
C PHE A 79 -2.33 5.68 -1.02
N VAL A 80 -3.21 4.73 -0.70
CA VAL A 80 -4.57 5.03 -0.26
C VAL A 80 -4.77 4.58 1.18
N TYR A 81 -5.37 5.43 1.99
CA TYR A 81 -5.70 5.18 3.40
C TYR A 81 -7.15 5.61 3.68
N ASP A 82 -7.73 5.20 4.80
CA ASP A 82 -9.14 5.49 5.11
C ASP A 82 -9.36 6.93 5.58
N ARG A 83 -8.62 7.34 6.61
CA ARG A 83 -8.68 8.69 7.20
C ARG A 83 -7.42 8.99 8.00
N SER A 84 -7.21 10.27 8.32
CA SER A 84 -6.16 10.70 9.24
C SER A 84 -6.67 10.82 10.68
N GLU A 85 -5.86 10.40 11.65
CA GLU A 85 -6.11 10.55 13.08
C GLU A 85 -4.82 11.09 13.74
N GLY A 86 -4.77 12.41 13.97
CA GLY A 86 -3.55 13.08 14.43
C GLY A 86 -2.40 12.91 13.43
N ALA A 87 -1.25 12.42 13.90
CA ALA A 87 -0.06 12.15 13.08
C ALA A 87 -0.06 10.77 12.41
N LYS A 88 -1.18 10.04 12.44
CA LYS A 88 -1.32 8.69 11.86
C LYS A 88 -2.34 8.69 10.74
N ALA A 89 -2.06 7.93 9.69
CA ALA A 89 -3.06 7.55 8.68
C ALA A 89 -3.58 6.14 9.02
N LEU A 90 -4.90 6.02 9.10
CA LEU A 90 -5.60 4.77 9.36
C LEU A 90 -5.79 4.01 8.06
N GLY A 91 -5.55 2.70 8.14
CA GLY A 91 -5.64 1.79 7.02
C GLY A 91 -7.06 1.53 6.53
N ILE A 92 -7.14 0.95 5.33
CA ILE A 92 -8.39 0.59 4.69
C ILE A 92 -8.88 -0.74 5.25
N ALA A 93 -10.16 -0.79 5.61
CA ALA A 93 -10.79 -2.02 6.06
C ALA A 93 -10.81 -3.08 4.94
N PRO A 94 -10.57 -4.38 5.23
CA PRO A 94 -10.44 -5.41 4.20
C PRO A 94 -11.63 -5.51 3.22
N ASP A 95 -12.83 -5.28 3.71
CA ASP A 95 -14.09 -5.27 2.95
C ASP A 95 -14.14 -4.13 1.92
N ARG A 96 -13.46 -3.00 2.17
CA ARG A 96 -13.39 -1.85 1.26
C ARG A 96 -12.25 -1.95 0.25
N LEU A 97 -11.21 -2.73 0.55
CA LEU A 97 -10.03 -2.87 -0.31
C LEU A 97 -10.39 -3.45 -1.68
N ALA A 98 -11.27 -4.46 -1.73
CA ALA A 98 -11.70 -5.07 -2.98
C ALA A 98 -12.39 -4.05 -3.91
N GLY A 99 -13.26 -3.21 -3.36
CA GLY A 99 -13.92 -2.13 -4.10
C GLY A 99 -12.92 -1.11 -4.63
N LEU A 100 -11.91 -0.74 -3.82
CA LEU A 100 -10.84 0.16 -4.24
C LEU A 100 -10.01 -0.43 -5.39
N MET A 101 -9.64 -1.71 -5.31
CA MET A 101 -8.90 -2.40 -6.38
C MET A 101 -9.72 -2.47 -7.66
N ALA A 102 -11.03 -2.74 -7.56
CA ALA A 102 -11.92 -2.77 -8.72
C ALA A 102 -12.06 -1.39 -9.37
N MET A 103 -12.10 -0.32 -8.57
CA MET A 103 -12.19 1.06 -9.06
C MET A 103 -10.89 1.51 -9.73
N LEU A 104 -9.75 1.34 -9.07
CA LEU A 104 -8.46 1.87 -9.55
C LEU A 104 -7.78 0.97 -10.59
N ARG A 105 -8.12 -0.32 -10.63
CA ARG A 105 -7.53 -1.34 -11.52
C ARG A 105 -6.00 -1.26 -11.57
N PRO A 106 -5.30 -1.33 -10.43
CA PRO A 106 -3.85 -1.25 -10.38
C PRO A 106 -3.20 -2.47 -11.05
N ASP A 107 -1.99 -2.29 -11.57
CA ASP A 107 -1.19 -3.39 -12.10
C ASP A 107 -0.53 -4.19 -10.97
N VAL A 108 -0.24 -3.55 -9.83
CA VAL A 108 0.30 -4.19 -8.62
C VAL A 108 -0.35 -3.57 -7.39
N THR A 109 -0.76 -4.42 -6.43
CA THR A 109 -1.27 -3.98 -5.12
C THR A 109 -0.29 -4.37 -4.02
N LEU A 110 0.16 -3.41 -3.24
CA LEU A 110 1.08 -3.58 -2.13
C LEU A 110 0.38 -3.19 -0.83
N ILE A 111 0.43 -4.08 0.16
CA ILE A 111 -0.31 -3.93 1.41
C ILE A 111 0.68 -4.01 2.57
N GLU A 112 0.74 -2.99 3.40
CA GLU A 112 1.31 -3.14 4.73
C GLU A 112 0.27 -3.78 5.63
N ALA A 113 0.57 -4.99 6.07
CA ALA A 113 -0.19 -5.71 7.05
C ALA A 113 0.62 -5.78 8.36
N ASP A 114 -0.06 -6.04 9.46
CA ASP A 114 0.55 -6.25 10.77
C ASP A 114 1.09 -4.97 11.44
N GLY A 115 0.14 -4.16 11.92
CA GLY A 115 0.39 -3.16 12.96
C GLY A 115 0.68 -3.89 14.27
N ALA A 116 1.96 -4.18 14.53
CA ALA A 116 2.40 -4.96 15.68
C ALA A 116 1.73 -4.49 16.98
N ARG A 117 0.72 -5.24 17.43
CA ARG A 117 0.18 -5.14 18.79
C ARG A 117 1.04 -5.90 19.81
N ARG A 118 2.30 -6.23 19.48
CA ARG A 118 3.20 -7.09 20.31
C ARG A 118 2.52 -8.37 20.81
N LEU A 119 1.61 -8.94 20.04
CA LEU A 119 0.95 -10.20 20.38
C LEU A 119 1.55 -11.32 19.51
N PRO A 120 1.90 -12.49 20.09
CA PRO A 120 2.54 -13.57 19.37
C PRO A 120 1.66 -14.08 18.24
N LEU A 121 2.31 -14.15 17.08
CA LEU A 121 1.87 -14.67 15.80
C LEU A 121 0.92 -15.88 15.94
N LYS A 122 -0.31 -15.77 15.42
CA LYS A 122 -1.14 -16.94 15.13
C LYS A 122 -1.02 -17.24 13.64
N LEU A 123 -0.25 -18.27 13.31
CA LEU A 123 -0.28 -18.93 12.01
C LEU A 123 -1.30 -20.09 12.07
N PRO A 124 -1.95 -20.42 10.95
CA PRO A 124 -2.86 -21.58 10.85
C PRO A 124 -2.15 -22.91 11.15
#